data_AF-A0AAV5XA69-F1
#
_entry.id   AF-A0AAV5XA69-F1
#
_cell.length_a   1.000
_cell.length_b   1.000
_cell.length_c   1.000
_cell.angle_alpha   90.00
_cell.angle_beta   90.00
_cell.angle_gamma   90.00
#
_symmetry.space_group_name_H-M   'P 1'
#
loop_
_entity.id
_entity.type
_entity.pdbx_description
1 polymer ?
#
loop_
_entity_poly.entity_id
_entity_poly.type
_entity_poly.pdbx_seq_one_letter_code
_entity_poly.pdbx_strand_id
1 'polypeptide(L)'
;MILHVNHTVGSPGSAALSERASELVRTLLDLVGEGRVDPRLLPALRVHLDWVQYRANFREPVTVRRATDARGQPLALAEIAVDLRQAEPSRFRDELLRALVSMTRDSADEGARVWLDDFAPVRDSLIWQFNRLFWQRLGEWEREAGRGFEEALPSGRSDANHPQAVADTVADFWTLLRDVDKRGQLPPEIFALEIGVGSGIRAALWLDRFKALDEERGTGYYPRLRFLLGDYSVPTLDRAMATVVHHRDAVSVLAMEALNPFRTLSFLRYKILYIHLTNVYDNLPYDELVRRDGRLYLVEARAYLAKEAAERIAADFGVGLTGLARTVSRLLEVGPDVIGDGGRGAAFWRAVWEAVRLEERLVALDDLAQAPLPPGLDQSHLEDLLAEAPEDVRFHLSRGAAESFVNTLPLLHPRGYLQVQDIFVTSMDEYRHGFRGPGKLDGSVVSWVNGALLRAVGARAGYDVHFAPFRYRPASRTSILYTTQRD
;
A
#
# COMPACT_ATOMS: atom_id res chain seq x y z
N MET A 1 21.29 -12.01 -20.32
CA MET A 1 20.56 -10.75 -20.09
C MET A 1 19.11 -11.02 -20.40
N ILE A 2 18.21 -10.72 -19.45
CA ILE A 2 16.77 -10.95 -19.62
C ILE A 2 16.08 -9.59 -19.58
N LEU A 3 15.30 -9.28 -20.61
CA LEU A 3 14.49 -8.07 -20.68
C LEU A 3 13.06 -8.36 -20.21
N HIS A 4 12.61 -7.62 -19.20
CA HIS A 4 11.25 -7.66 -18.69
C HIS A 4 10.52 -6.40 -19.18
N VAL A 5 9.49 -6.58 -19.98
CA VAL A 5 8.67 -5.47 -20.50
C VAL A 5 7.28 -5.59 -19.91
N ASN A 6 6.90 -4.64 -19.07
CA ASN A 6 5.55 -4.62 -18.51
C ASN A 6 4.54 -4.20 -19.58
N HIS A 7 3.31 -4.72 -19.47
CA HIS A 7 2.25 -4.49 -20.44
C HIS A 7 1.77 -3.02 -20.44
N THR A 8 1.79 -2.37 -21.60
CA THR A 8 1.48 -0.94 -21.81
C THR A 8 0.13 -0.68 -22.50
N VAL A 9 -0.71 -1.69 -22.66
CA VAL A 9 -2.00 -1.52 -23.36
C VAL A 9 -2.99 -0.77 -22.47
N GLY A 10 -3.63 0.25 -23.02
CA GLY A 10 -4.63 1.08 -22.33
C GLY A 10 -4.05 2.27 -21.55
N SER A 11 -2.73 2.46 -21.58
CA SER A 11 -2.04 3.60 -20.99
C SER A 11 -2.28 4.89 -21.77
N PRO A 12 -2.60 6.02 -21.11
CA PRO A 12 -2.43 7.33 -21.75
C PRO A 12 -0.98 7.48 -22.22
N GLY A 13 -0.76 7.75 -23.50
CA GLY A 13 0.58 7.90 -24.09
C GLY A 13 1.30 6.60 -24.46
N SER A 14 0.59 5.48 -24.60
CA SER A 14 1.17 4.15 -24.93
C SER A 14 2.10 4.15 -26.15
N ALA A 15 1.81 4.93 -27.20
CA ALA A 15 2.65 5.03 -28.39
C ALA A 15 4.03 5.64 -28.08
N ALA A 16 4.06 6.79 -27.40
CA ALA A 16 5.31 7.44 -26.99
C ALA A 16 6.12 6.56 -26.02
N LEU A 17 5.44 5.80 -25.15
CA LEU A 17 6.11 4.84 -24.25
C LEU A 17 6.74 3.67 -25.02
N SER A 18 6.10 3.18 -26.07
CA SER A 18 6.65 2.12 -26.93
C SER A 18 7.90 2.59 -27.67
N GLU A 19 7.91 3.83 -28.14
CA GLU A 19 9.10 4.44 -28.78
C GLU A 19 10.26 4.56 -27.78
N ARG A 20 9.98 5.09 -26.58
CA ARG A 20 10.97 5.18 -25.49
C ARG A 20 11.54 3.82 -25.10
N ALA A 21 10.69 2.79 -24.98
CA ALA A 21 11.13 1.42 -24.70
C ALA A 21 12.09 0.90 -25.80
N SER A 22 11.73 1.13 -27.07
CA SER A 22 12.55 0.71 -28.21
C SER A 22 13.91 1.41 -28.22
N GLU A 23 13.94 2.71 -27.93
CA GLU A 23 15.18 3.50 -27.86
C GLU A 23 16.08 3.07 -26.69
N LEU A 24 15.49 2.76 -25.53
CA LEU A 24 16.21 2.24 -24.37
C LEU A 24 16.86 0.89 -24.70
N VAL A 25 16.10 -0.03 -25.31
CA VAL A 25 16.61 -1.36 -25.72
C VAL A 25 17.75 -1.21 -26.73
N ARG A 26 17.61 -0.33 -27.73
CA ARG A 26 18.68 -0.05 -28.70
C ARG A 26 19.93 0.46 -28.00
N THR A 27 19.79 1.44 -27.10
CA THR A 27 20.91 2.01 -26.36
C THR A 27 21.62 0.96 -25.51
N LEU A 28 20.86 0.07 -24.86
CA LEU A 28 21.42 -1.05 -24.10
C LEU A 28 22.21 -2.01 -24.99
N LEU A 29 21.69 -2.36 -26.16
CA LEU A 29 22.39 -3.23 -27.12
C LEU A 29 23.65 -2.57 -27.68
N ASP A 30 23.62 -1.25 -27.94
CA ASP A 30 24.80 -0.49 -28.36
C ASP A 30 25.90 -0.56 -27.28
N LEU A 31 25.54 -0.35 -26.01
CA LEU A 31 26.49 -0.46 -24.88
C LEU A 31 27.08 -1.89 -24.75
N VAL A 32 26.28 -2.92 -25.03
CA VAL A 32 26.76 -4.32 -25.08
C VAL A 32 27.73 -4.51 -26.25
N GLY A 33 27.38 -4.03 -27.45
CA GLY A 33 28.21 -4.13 -28.66
C GLY A 33 29.54 -3.37 -28.54
N GLU A 34 29.54 -2.27 -27.79
CA GLU A 34 30.73 -1.48 -27.45
C GLU A 34 31.59 -2.09 -26.33
N GLY A 35 31.18 -3.23 -25.75
CA GLY A 35 31.91 -3.90 -24.67
C GLY A 35 31.86 -3.15 -23.34
N ARG A 36 30.84 -2.31 -23.11
CA ARG A 36 30.66 -1.51 -21.88
C ARG A 36 30.00 -2.28 -20.74
N VAL A 37 29.51 -3.49 -21.01
CA VAL A 37 28.91 -4.40 -20.01
C VAL A 37 29.92 -5.47 -19.63
N ASP A 38 30.13 -5.71 -18.33
CA ASP A 38 30.96 -6.81 -17.86
C ASP A 38 30.38 -8.16 -18.35
N PRO A 39 31.13 -8.95 -19.15
CA PRO A 39 30.65 -10.23 -19.66
C PRO A 39 30.23 -11.22 -18.58
N ARG A 40 30.76 -11.09 -17.35
CA ARG A 40 30.42 -11.94 -16.20
C ARG A 40 29.03 -11.66 -15.63
N LEU A 41 28.58 -10.41 -15.74
CA LEU A 41 27.24 -9.99 -15.28
C LEU A 41 26.17 -10.28 -16.32
N LEU A 42 26.53 -10.26 -17.62
CA LEU A 42 25.58 -10.33 -18.71
C LEU A 42 24.61 -11.53 -18.62
N PRO A 43 25.01 -12.76 -18.23
CA PRO A 43 24.09 -13.89 -18.08
C PRO A 43 23.00 -13.66 -17.02
N ALA A 44 23.36 -13.02 -15.90
CA ALA A 44 22.48 -12.82 -14.74
C ALA A 44 21.82 -11.42 -14.71
N LEU A 45 22.18 -10.53 -15.64
CA LEU A 45 21.61 -9.20 -15.76
C LEU A 45 20.14 -9.26 -16.17
N ARG A 46 19.26 -8.66 -15.36
CA ARG A 46 17.85 -8.45 -15.67
C ARG A 46 17.58 -6.96 -15.85
N VAL A 47 16.86 -6.59 -16.91
CA VAL A 47 16.49 -5.19 -17.18
C VAL A 47 14.97 -5.09 -17.23
N HIS A 48 14.40 -4.29 -16.35
CA HIS A 48 12.97 -4.07 -16.20
C HIS A 48 12.58 -2.73 -16.80
N LEU A 49 11.68 -2.76 -17.79
CA LEU A 49 11.07 -1.61 -18.39
C LEU A 49 9.73 -1.39 -17.67
N ASP A 50 9.77 -0.55 -16.64
CA ASP A 50 8.66 -0.30 -15.75
C ASP A 50 7.81 0.88 -16.23
N TRP A 51 6.51 0.75 -16.01
CA TRP A 51 5.57 1.85 -16.11
C TRP A 51 4.99 2.13 -14.74
N VAL A 52 5.57 3.10 -14.03
CA VAL A 52 5.11 3.43 -12.68
C VAL A 52 3.88 4.33 -12.78
N GLN A 53 2.71 3.79 -12.46
CA GLN A 53 1.44 4.52 -12.59
C GLN A 53 1.33 5.74 -11.65
N TYR A 54 2.08 5.76 -10.56
CA TYR A 54 2.09 6.85 -9.58
C TYR A 54 2.93 8.03 -10.06
N ARG A 55 2.32 9.22 -10.11
CA ARG A 55 3.01 10.47 -10.51
C ARG A 55 4.19 10.79 -9.60
N ALA A 56 4.05 10.53 -8.30
CA ALA A 56 5.13 10.58 -7.33
C ALA A 56 5.37 9.18 -6.79
N ASN A 57 6.63 8.78 -6.66
CA ASN A 57 7.02 7.48 -6.15
C ASN A 57 8.42 7.54 -5.51
N PHE A 58 8.90 6.40 -5.04
CA PHE A 58 10.17 6.29 -4.32
C PHE A 58 11.36 5.91 -5.21
N ARG A 59 11.16 5.71 -6.52
CA ARG A 59 12.21 5.27 -7.43
C ARG A 59 12.85 6.43 -8.17
N GLU A 60 14.14 6.30 -8.45
CA GLU A 60 14.82 7.12 -9.45
C GLU A 60 14.44 6.64 -10.87
N PRO A 61 14.64 7.49 -11.91
CA PRO A 61 14.38 7.10 -13.29
C PRO A 61 15.06 5.79 -13.70
N VAL A 62 16.28 5.55 -13.20
CA VAL A 62 17.02 4.31 -13.35
C VAL A 62 17.50 3.86 -11.97
N THR A 63 17.09 2.67 -11.56
CA THR A 63 17.45 2.06 -10.26
C THR A 63 18.21 0.77 -10.48
N VAL A 64 19.25 0.53 -9.68
CA VAL A 64 20.01 -0.72 -9.67
C VAL A 64 19.70 -1.48 -8.39
N ARG A 65 19.44 -2.79 -8.51
CA ARG A 65 19.27 -3.70 -7.37
C ARG A 65 20.29 -4.81 -7.48
N ARG A 66 20.95 -5.10 -6.38
CA ARG A 66 21.94 -6.18 -6.30
C ARG A 66 21.42 -7.26 -5.39
N ALA A 67 21.70 -8.50 -5.74
CA ALA A 67 21.45 -9.61 -4.86
C ALA A 67 22.62 -9.85 -3.92
N THR A 68 22.31 -10.21 -2.68
CA THR A 68 23.27 -10.67 -1.69
C THR A 68 22.80 -11.99 -1.08
N ASP A 69 23.71 -12.77 -0.51
CA ASP A 69 23.34 -13.85 0.39
C ASP A 69 22.88 -13.32 1.76
N ALA A 70 22.47 -14.21 2.66
CA ALA A 70 22.06 -13.87 4.03
C ALA A 70 23.19 -13.25 4.88
N ARG A 71 24.46 -13.34 4.44
CA ARG A 71 25.64 -12.74 5.09
C ARG A 71 26.03 -11.41 4.44
N GLY A 72 25.24 -10.91 3.50
CA GLY A 72 25.50 -9.68 2.76
C GLY A 72 26.58 -9.80 1.68
N GLN A 73 27.02 -11.02 1.33
CA GLN A 73 27.98 -11.21 0.24
C GLN A 73 27.29 -11.04 -1.12
N PRO A 74 27.89 -10.30 -2.07
CA PRO A 74 27.30 -10.11 -3.39
C PRO A 74 27.08 -11.42 -4.14
N LEU A 75 25.93 -11.52 -4.81
CA LEU A 75 25.60 -12.58 -5.76
C LEU A 75 25.65 -12.03 -7.20
N ALA A 76 25.73 -12.92 -8.19
CA ALA A 76 25.78 -12.52 -9.59
C ALA A 76 24.48 -11.88 -10.10
N LEU A 77 23.34 -12.16 -9.45
CA LEU A 77 22.04 -11.61 -9.82
C LEU A 77 22.01 -10.11 -9.55
N ALA A 78 21.65 -9.35 -10.58
CA ALA A 78 21.44 -7.92 -10.45
C ALA A 78 20.41 -7.42 -11.46
N GLU A 79 19.61 -6.44 -11.04
CA GLU A 79 18.51 -5.88 -11.82
C GLU A 79 18.75 -4.39 -12.09
N ILE A 80 18.46 -3.93 -13.31
CA ILE A 80 18.27 -2.52 -13.64
C ILE A 80 16.77 -2.32 -13.87
N ALA A 81 16.15 -1.42 -13.12
CA ALA A 81 14.76 -1.02 -13.36
C ALA A 81 14.71 0.41 -13.88
N VAL A 82 14.04 0.62 -15.01
CA VAL A 82 13.90 1.91 -15.67
C VAL A 82 12.43 2.30 -15.68
N ASP A 83 12.09 3.42 -15.04
CA ASP A 83 10.76 4.02 -15.13
C ASP A 83 10.65 4.86 -16.40
N LEU A 84 10.01 4.31 -17.43
CA LEU A 84 9.90 4.95 -18.75
C LEU A 84 9.13 6.28 -18.74
N ARG A 85 8.39 6.59 -17.66
CA ARG A 85 7.70 7.90 -17.51
C ARG A 85 8.64 9.00 -17.07
N GLN A 86 9.63 8.67 -16.24
CA GLN A 86 10.57 9.62 -15.66
C GLN A 86 11.89 9.67 -16.42
N ALA A 87 12.29 8.55 -17.03
CA ALA A 87 13.52 8.45 -17.78
C ALA A 87 13.42 9.23 -19.09
N GLU A 88 14.44 10.05 -19.35
CA GLU A 88 14.52 10.91 -20.52
C GLU A 88 15.40 10.27 -21.60
N PRO A 89 14.93 10.13 -22.85
CA PRO A 89 15.69 9.43 -23.90
C PRO A 89 17.10 9.97 -24.13
N SER A 90 17.25 11.30 -24.07
CA SER A 90 18.54 11.98 -24.22
C SER A 90 19.56 11.61 -23.14
N ARG A 91 19.13 11.01 -22.02
CA ARG A 91 19.98 10.62 -20.89
C ARG A 91 20.17 9.11 -20.77
N PHE A 92 19.46 8.30 -21.58
CA PHE A 92 19.50 6.83 -21.48
C PHE A 92 20.92 6.28 -21.50
N ARG A 93 21.77 6.76 -22.42
CA ARG A 93 23.14 6.27 -22.55
C ARG A 93 23.95 6.49 -21.28
N ASP A 94 23.92 7.71 -20.74
CA ASP A 94 24.68 8.06 -19.54
C ASP A 94 24.12 7.38 -18.28
N GLU A 95 22.80 7.32 -18.15
CA GLU A 95 22.13 6.68 -17.00
C GLU A 95 22.33 5.16 -16.99
N LEU A 96 22.19 4.49 -18.14
CA LEU A 96 22.48 3.06 -18.26
C LEU A 96 23.96 2.75 -18.03
N LEU A 97 24.87 3.57 -18.57
CA LEU A 97 26.30 3.37 -18.34
C LEU A 97 26.65 3.51 -16.85
N ARG A 98 26.11 4.53 -16.16
CA ARG A 98 26.27 4.68 -14.70
C ARG A 98 25.70 3.48 -13.96
N ALA A 99 24.50 3.04 -14.33
CA ALA A 99 23.85 1.88 -13.74
C ALA A 99 24.74 0.64 -13.86
N LEU A 100 25.18 0.29 -15.08
CA LEU A 100 26.05 -0.85 -15.38
C LEU A 100 27.38 -0.80 -14.62
N VAL A 101 28.04 0.36 -14.57
CA VAL A 101 29.29 0.52 -13.81
C VAL A 101 29.06 0.27 -12.33
N SER A 102 27.97 0.79 -11.77
CA SER A 102 27.64 0.60 -10.36
C SER A 102 27.49 -0.89 -10.01
N MET A 103 26.97 -1.73 -10.91
CA MET A 103 26.76 -3.17 -10.64
C MET A 103 28.06 -3.91 -10.32
N THR A 104 29.21 -3.42 -10.79
CA THR A 104 30.53 -4.06 -10.62
C THR A 104 31.36 -3.50 -9.47
N ARG A 105 30.95 -2.37 -8.89
CA ARG A 105 31.70 -1.69 -7.83
C ARG A 105 30.90 -1.68 -6.53
N ASP A 106 31.55 -2.11 -5.45
CA ASP A 106 31.00 -1.99 -4.08
C ASP A 106 30.83 -0.53 -3.65
N SER A 107 31.44 0.42 -4.36
CA SER A 107 31.15 1.84 -4.19
C SER A 107 29.75 2.14 -4.74
N ALA A 108 28.75 2.05 -3.87
CA ALA A 108 27.67 3.03 -3.92
C ALA A 108 28.30 4.41 -4.07
N ASP A 109 27.65 5.30 -4.80
CA ASP A 109 28.08 6.69 -4.94
C ASP A 109 27.88 7.39 -3.57
N GLU A 110 28.73 7.05 -2.58
CA GLU A 110 28.62 7.45 -1.16
C GLU A 110 28.61 8.98 -1.02
N GLY A 111 29.12 9.70 -2.02
CA GLY A 111 29.12 11.15 -2.09
C GLY A 111 27.87 11.78 -2.71
N ALA A 112 26.94 11.01 -3.29
CA ALA A 112 25.77 11.52 -4.02
C ALA A 112 24.44 11.37 -3.26
N ARG A 113 24.43 10.69 -2.11
CA ARG A 113 23.22 10.38 -1.34
C ARG A 113 23.41 10.69 0.14
N VAL A 114 22.33 11.13 0.78
CA VAL A 114 22.22 11.26 2.24
C VAL A 114 21.25 10.20 2.74
N TRP A 115 21.78 9.15 3.38
CA TRP A 115 21.00 8.04 3.94
C TRP A 115 20.18 8.51 5.14
N LEU A 116 18.92 8.07 5.20
CA LEU A 116 18.00 8.38 6.28
C LEU A 116 17.78 7.18 7.21
N ASP A 117 17.93 5.96 6.70
CA ASP A 117 17.90 4.70 7.44
C ASP A 117 18.84 3.66 6.81
N ASP A 118 18.97 2.50 7.45
CA ASP A 118 19.75 1.34 6.99
C ASP A 118 18.88 0.35 6.21
N PHE A 119 19.51 -0.61 5.52
CA PHE A 119 18.77 -1.68 4.85
C PHE A 119 18.01 -2.53 5.86
N ALA A 120 16.70 -2.64 5.64
CA ALA A 120 15.80 -3.51 6.39
C ALA A 120 14.68 -4.02 5.46
N PRO A 121 13.90 -5.03 5.90
CA PRO A 121 12.68 -5.41 5.18
C PRO A 121 11.79 -4.20 4.92
N VAL A 122 11.10 -4.15 3.77
CA VAL A 122 10.36 -2.95 3.33
C VAL A 122 9.35 -2.46 4.39
N ARG A 123 8.75 -3.35 5.16
CA ARG A 123 7.82 -2.99 6.25
C ARG A 123 8.44 -2.13 7.35
N ASP A 124 9.76 -2.21 7.52
CA ASP A 124 10.53 -1.56 8.59
C ASP A 124 11.17 -0.24 8.10
N SER A 125 11.08 0.07 6.79
CA SER A 125 11.56 1.32 6.20
C SER A 125 10.84 2.55 6.76
N LEU A 126 11.54 3.69 6.85
CA LEU A 126 10.96 4.92 7.40
C LEU A 126 9.73 5.46 6.64
N ILE A 127 9.47 5.00 5.41
CA ILE A 127 8.29 5.44 4.64
C ILE A 127 6.99 5.16 5.39
N TRP A 128 6.95 4.09 6.20
CA TRP A 128 5.78 3.75 7.01
C TRP A 128 5.63 4.64 8.23
N GLN A 129 6.74 5.18 8.75
CA GLN A 129 6.69 6.20 9.79
C GLN A 129 6.15 7.51 9.24
N PHE A 130 6.56 7.91 8.03
CA PHE A 130 5.93 9.02 7.31
C PHE A 130 4.43 8.79 7.10
N ASN A 131 4.04 7.60 6.65
CA ASN A 131 2.63 7.25 6.46
C ASN A 131 1.83 7.36 7.76
N ARG A 132 2.37 6.84 8.87
CA ARG A 132 1.75 6.96 10.19
C ARG A 132 1.61 8.42 10.61
N LEU A 133 2.68 9.22 10.48
CA LEU A 133 2.68 10.65 10.82
C LEU A 133 1.64 11.40 9.99
N PHE A 134 1.54 11.11 8.69
CA PHE A 134 0.56 11.68 7.77
C PHE A 134 -0.86 11.54 8.30
N TRP A 135 -1.27 10.33 8.62
CA TRP A 135 -2.62 10.03 9.11
C TRP A 135 -2.85 10.52 10.56
N GLN A 136 -1.82 10.54 11.42
CA GLN A 136 -1.91 11.13 12.77
C GLN A 136 -2.10 12.65 12.74
N ARG A 137 -1.46 13.33 11.77
CA ARG A 137 -1.39 14.79 11.68
C ARG A 137 -2.02 15.31 10.39
N LEU A 138 -3.03 14.61 9.87
CA LEU A 138 -3.66 14.90 8.57
C LEU A 138 -4.14 16.35 8.48
N GLY A 139 -4.74 16.89 9.54
CA GLY A 139 -5.22 18.28 9.54
C GLY A 139 -4.12 19.34 9.50
N GLU A 140 -2.90 19.04 9.92
CA GLU A 140 -1.74 19.94 9.77
C GLU A 140 -1.20 19.84 8.34
N TRP A 141 -1.15 18.63 7.78
CA TRP A 141 -0.77 18.42 6.39
C TRP A 141 -1.73 19.11 5.41
N GLU A 142 -3.04 18.91 5.54
CA GLU A 142 -4.06 19.50 4.65
C GLU A 142 -4.01 21.04 4.68
N ARG A 143 -3.74 21.63 5.85
CA ARG A 143 -3.61 23.07 6.01
C ARG A 143 -2.43 23.63 5.22
N GLU A 144 -1.30 22.95 5.28
CA GLU A 144 -0.10 23.32 4.53
C GLU A 144 -0.24 23.01 3.03
N ALA A 145 -0.91 21.90 2.70
CA ALA A 145 -1.22 21.51 1.31
C ALA A 145 -2.23 22.45 0.63
N GLY A 146 -3.06 23.15 1.42
CA GLY A 146 -4.13 24.02 0.93
C GLY A 146 -5.30 23.26 0.31
N ARG A 147 -5.40 21.95 0.55
CA ARG A 147 -6.45 21.06 0.04
C ARG A 147 -6.63 19.83 0.94
N GLY A 148 -7.81 19.23 0.93
CA GLY A 148 -8.07 17.97 1.63
C GLY A 148 -7.40 16.77 0.93
N PHE A 149 -7.13 15.70 1.69
CA PHE A 149 -6.58 14.46 1.12
C PHE A 149 -7.48 13.85 0.04
N GLU A 150 -8.81 13.88 0.24
CA GLU A 150 -9.76 13.34 -0.74
C GLU A 150 -9.67 14.06 -2.10
N GLU A 151 -9.36 15.36 -2.10
CA GLU A 151 -9.15 16.17 -3.30
C GLU A 151 -7.86 15.78 -4.04
N ALA A 152 -6.88 15.22 -3.33
CA ALA A 152 -5.62 14.74 -3.90
C ALA A 152 -5.74 13.37 -4.58
N LEU A 153 -6.85 12.65 -4.37
CA LEU A 153 -7.12 11.39 -5.06
C LEU A 153 -7.25 11.61 -6.58
N PRO A 154 -6.94 10.60 -7.43
CA PRO A 154 -6.99 10.75 -8.89
C PRO A 154 -8.35 11.24 -9.44
N SER A 155 -9.44 10.95 -8.73
CA SER A 155 -10.81 11.37 -9.03
C SER A 155 -11.24 12.66 -8.34
N GLY A 156 -10.43 13.22 -7.44
CA GLY A 156 -10.78 14.33 -6.54
C GLY A 156 -11.83 13.98 -5.47
N ARG A 157 -12.16 12.68 -5.32
CA ARG A 157 -13.12 12.15 -4.34
C ARG A 157 -12.86 10.67 -4.09
N SER A 158 -13.20 10.18 -2.90
CA SER A 158 -13.15 8.75 -2.60
C SER A 158 -14.23 7.96 -3.34
N ASP A 159 -13.87 6.82 -3.93
CA ASP A 159 -14.83 5.90 -4.56
C ASP A 159 -15.82 5.33 -3.53
N ALA A 160 -15.42 5.22 -2.26
CA ALA A 160 -16.29 4.73 -1.22
C ALA A 160 -17.47 5.66 -0.92
N ASN A 161 -17.36 6.94 -1.26
CA ASN A 161 -18.44 7.92 -1.11
C ASN A 161 -19.44 7.88 -2.29
N HIS A 162 -19.30 6.93 -3.24
CA HIS A 162 -20.21 6.83 -4.38
C HIS A 162 -21.63 6.45 -3.93
N PRO A 163 -22.66 7.29 -4.15
CA PRO A 163 -23.99 7.09 -3.56
C PRO A 163 -24.64 5.75 -3.91
N GLN A 164 -24.52 5.31 -5.17
CA GLN A 164 -25.05 4.01 -5.59
C GLN A 164 -24.29 2.83 -4.97
N ALA A 165 -22.97 2.97 -4.77
CA ALA A 165 -22.19 1.90 -4.14
C ALA A 165 -22.62 1.75 -2.68
N VAL A 166 -22.76 2.87 -1.97
CA VAL A 166 -23.28 2.89 -0.59
C VAL A 166 -24.68 2.28 -0.53
N ALA A 167 -25.59 2.66 -1.44
CA ALA A 167 -26.94 2.11 -1.48
C ALA A 167 -26.96 0.58 -1.69
N ASP A 168 -26.11 0.06 -2.59
CA ASP A 168 -25.98 -1.38 -2.81
C ASP A 168 -25.44 -2.08 -1.54
N THR A 169 -24.45 -1.50 -0.84
CA THR A 169 -23.97 -2.08 0.44
C THR A 169 -25.02 -2.08 1.56
N VAL A 170 -25.89 -1.07 1.59
CA VAL A 170 -27.03 -1.03 2.53
C VAL A 170 -28.02 -2.14 2.17
N ALA A 171 -28.30 -2.36 0.88
CA ALA A 171 -29.21 -3.41 0.43
C ALA A 171 -28.67 -4.82 0.73
N ASP A 172 -27.37 -5.05 0.59
CA ASP A 172 -26.69 -6.30 0.96
C ASP A 172 -26.85 -6.57 2.46
N PHE A 173 -26.54 -5.57 3.30
CA PHE A 173 -26.68 -5.70 4.75
C PHE A 173 -28.14 -5.92 5.16
N TRP A 174 -29.08 -5.21 4.52
CA TRP A 174 -30.50 -5.37 4.75
C TRP A 174 -30.98 -6.81 4.46
N THR A 175 -30.49 -7.39 3.37
CA THR A 175 -30.79 -8.77 2.98
C THR A 175 -30.31 -9.74 4.04
N LEU A 176 -29.08 -9.56 4.54
CA LEU A 176 -28.55 -10.34 5.66
C LEU A 176 -29.46 -10.24 6.89
N LEU A 177 -29.82 -9.02 7.33
CA LEU A 177 -30.65 -8.82 8.52
C LEU A 177 -31.99 -9.55 8.39
N ARG A 178 -32.67 -9.40 7.25
CA ARG A 178 -33.95 -10.08 6.99
C ARG A 178 -33.82 -11.59 7.05
N ASP A 179 -32.75 -12.16 6.51
CA ASP A 179 -32.58 -13.61 6.47
C ASP A 179 -32.24 -14.20 7.84
N VAL A 180 -31.48 -13.46 8.66
CA VAL A 180 -31.22 -13.83 10.06
C VAL A 180 -32.49 -13.67 10.91
N ASP A 181 -33.28 -12.62 10.68
CA ASP A 181 -34.52 -12.36 11.41
C ASP A 181 -35.63 -13.37 11.09
N LYS A 182 -35.80 -13.76 9.81
CA LYS A 182 -36.71 -14.85 9.42
C LYS A 182 -36.44 -16.17 10.13
N ARG A 183 -35.18 -16.40 10.54
CA ARG A 183 -34.76 -17.59 11.29
C ARG A 183 -34.90 -17.41 12.81
N GLY A 184 -35.35 -16.26 13.29
CA GLY A 184 -35.41 -15.92 14.70
C GLY A 184 -34.04 -15.77 15.36
N GLN A 185 -33.00 -15.49 14.57
CA GLN A 185 -31.60 -15.47 15.02
C GLN A 185 -31.03 -14.05 15.11
N LEU A 186 -31.83 -13.01 14.85
CA LEU A 186 -31.33 -11.63 14.81
C LEU A 186 -31.08 -11.13 16.24
N PRO A 187 -29.82 -10.78 16.60
CA PRO A 187 -29.50 -10.32 17.95
C PRO A 187 -30.24 -9.02 18.29
N PRO A 188 -30.59 -8.77 19.58
CA PRO A 188 -31.32 -7.57 19.97
C PRO A 188 -30.58 -6.28 19.58
N GLU A 189 -29.26 -6.26 19.70
CA GLU A 189 -28.39 -5.18 19.22
C GLU A 189 -27.68 -5.61 17.92
N ILE A 190 -27.69 -4.73 16.92
CA ILE A 190 -27.11 -4.97 15.60
C ILE A 190 -25.80 -4.21 15.51
N PHE A 191 -24.67 -4.91 15.59
CA PHE A 191 -23.35 -4.28 15.49
C PHE A 191 -22.86 -4.21 14.04
N ALA A 192 -22.44 -3.02 13.63
CA ALA A 192 -21.71 -2.74 12.39
C ALA A 192 -20.44 -1.96 12.72
N LEU A 193 -19.38 -2.14 11.94
CA LEU A 193 -18.08 -1.51 12.18
C LEU A 193 -17.49 -0.98 10.87
N GLU A 194 -16.97 0.24 10.93
CA GLU A 194 -16.08 0.79 9.89
C GLU A 194 -14.70 1.03 10.51
N ILE A 195 -13.65 0.42 9.94
CA ILE A 195 -12.25 0.59 10.37
C ILE A 195 -11.56 1.52 9.37
N GLY A 196 -10.86 2.54 9.87
CA GLY A 196 -10.28 3.60 9.04
C GLY A 196 -11.36 4.54 8.53
N VAL A 197 -12.15 5.13 9.44
CA VAL A 197 -13.36 5.91 9.10
C VAL A 197 -13.08 7.16 8.26
N GLY A 198 -11.85 7.70 8.31
CA GLY A 198 -11.50 8.91 7.59
C GLY A 198 -12.41 10.09 7.95
N SER A 199 -12.99 10.75 6.94
CA SER A 199 -13.88 11.91 7.13
C SER A 199 -15.26 11.56 7.73
N GLY A 200 -15.64 10.29 7.78
CA GLY A 200 -16.97 9.84 8.20
C GLY A 200 -18.08 10.05 7.15
N ILE A 201 -17.75 10.60 5.97
CA ILE A 201 -18.73 10.87 4.91
C ILE A 201 -19.42 9.59 4.46
N ARG A 202 -18.66 8.52 4.21
CA ARG A 202 -19.22 7.22 3.84
C ARG A 202 -20.18 6.70 4.90
N ALA A 203 -19.76 6.71 6.17
CA ALA A 203 -20.59 6.25 7.28
C ALA A 203 -21.90 7.05 7.37
N ALA A 204 -21.86 8.38 7.20
CA ALA A 204 -23.07 9.21 7.13
C ALA A 204 -24.00 8.77 6.00
N LEU A 205 -23.48 8.66 4.77
CA LEU A 205 -24.28 8.22 3.61
C LEU A 205 -24.91 6.83 3.83
N TRP A 206 -24.16 5.92 4.46
CA TRP A 206 -24.65 4.58 4.78
C TRP A 206 -25.75 4.61 5.84
N LEU A 207 -25.56 5.38 6.92
CA LEU A 207 -26.52 5.51 8.02
C LEU A 207 -27.81 6.20 7.56
N ASP A 208 -27.71 7.26 6.77
CA ASP A 208 -28.85 7.96 6.15
C ASP A 208 -29.67 6.98 5.30
N ARG A 209 -29.00 6.23 4.43
CA ARG A 209 -29.68 5.30 3.53
C ARG A 209 -30.28 4.11 4.27
N PHE A 210 -29.60 3.58 5.29
CA PHE A 210 -30.10 2.48 6.12
C PHE A 210 -31.32 2.92 6.96
N LYS A 211 -31.28 4.12 7.54
CA LYS A 211 -32.41 4.71 8.28
C LYS A 211 -33.64 4.88 7.38
N ALA A 212 -33.45 5.50 6.23
CA ALA A 212 -34.55 5.72 5.27
C ALA A 212 -35.18 4.39 4.81
N LEU A 213 -34.36 3.35 4.61
CA LEU A 213 -34.86 2.03 4.23
C LEU A 213 -35.63 1.36 5.39
N ASP A 214 -35.20 1.54 6.63
CA ASP A 214 -35.93 1.04 7.80
C ASP A 214 -37.27 1.74 8.01
N GLU A 215 -37.33 3.05 7.80
CA GLU A 215 -38.57 3.83 7.83
C GLU A 215 -39.54 3.41 6.72
N GLU A 216 -39.04 3.15 5.50
CA GLU A 216 -39.84 2.64 4.37
C GLU A 216 -40.43 1.25 4.65
N ARG A 217 -39.67 0.39 5.33
CA ARG A 217 -40.02 -1.04 5.52
C ARG A 217 -40.70 -1.34 6.85
N GLY A 218 -40.59 -0.45 7.83
CA GLY A 218 -41.18 -0.61 9.16
C GLY A 218 -40.61 -1.79 9.95
N THR A 219 -39.35 -2.16 9.74
CA THR A 219 -38.71 -3.32 10.39
C THR A 219 -38.17 -3.02 11.80
N GLY A 220 -37.88 -1.76 12.10
CA GLY A 220 -37.35 -1.34 13.40
C GLY A 220 -35.90 -1.79 13.64
N TYR A 221 -35.11 -1.96 12.59
CA TYR A 221 -33.70 -2.32 12.69
C TYR A 221 -32.80 -1.13 13.05
N TYR A 222 -33.11 0.08 12.57
CA TYR A 222 -32.27 1.26 12.80
C TYR A 222 -32.13 1.61 14.30
N PRO A 223 -33.20 1.61 15.13
CA PRO A 223 -33.07 1.85 16.57
C PRO A 223 -32.19 0.84 17.32
N ARG A 224 -32.00 -0.36 16.75
CA ARG A 224 -31.18 -1.45 17.31
C ARG A 224 -29.72 -1.38 16.85
N LEU A 225 -29.41 -0.52 15.88
CA LEU A 225 -28.09 -0.39 15.31
C LEU A 225 -27.10 0.19 16.32
N ARG A 226 -25.90 -0.38 16.33
CA ARG A 226 -24.69 0.09 17.01
C ARG A 226 -23.58 0.15 15.97
N PHE A 227 -23.43 1.31 15.34
CA PHE A 227 -22.43 1.56 14.30
C PHE A 227 -21.16 2.10 14.93
N LEU A 228 -20.08 1.33 14.81
CA LEU A 228 -18.79 1.63 15.41
C LEU A 228 -17.88 2.29 14.38
N LEU A 229 -17.33 3.46 14.71
CA LEU A 229 -16.35 4.17 13.89
C LEU A 229 -14.97 3.99 14.52
N GLY A 230 -14.10 3.27 13.82
CA GLY A 230 -12.75 2.95 14.27
C GLY A 230 -11.67 3.70 13.51
N ASP A 231 -10.76 4.32 14.24
CA ASP A 231 -9.52 4.91 13.72
C ASP A 231 -8.53 5.06 14.88
N TYR A 232 -7.23 5.12 14.62
CA TYR A 232 -6.26 5.39 15.69
C TYR A 232 -6.10 6.90 15.92
N SER A 233 -6.46 7.74 14.95
CA SER A 233 -6.29 9.18 14.98
C SER A 233 -7.49 9.85 15.64
N VAL A 234 -7.30 10.41 16.84
CA VAL A 234 -8.34 11.15 17.58
C VAL A 234 -8.90 12.32 16.77
N PRO A 235 -8.09 13.18 16.11
CA PRO A 235 -8.62 14.24 15.25
C PRO A 235 -9.49 13.73 14.09
N THR A 236 -9.15 12.56 13.54
CA THR A 236 -9.98 11.89 12.50
C THR A 236 -11.31 11.44 13.09
N LEU A 237 -11.30 10.83 14.28
CA LEU A 237 -12.53 10.43 14.98
C LEU A 237 -13.43 11.63 15.31
N ASP A 238 -12.86 12.74 15.78
CA ASP A 238 -13.63 13.96 16.07
C ASP A 238 -14.30 14.51 14.80
N ARG A 239 -13.55 14.53 13.67
CA ARG A 239 -14.08 14.92 12.36
C ARG A 239 -15.21 13.98 11.93
N ALA A 240 -15.01 12.67 12.02
CA ALA A 240 -16.03 11.68 11.65
C ALA A 240 -17.29 11.80 12.51
N MET A 241 -17.15 12.00 13.82
CA MET A 241 -18.28 12.20 14.74
C MET A 241 -19.08 13.45 14.41
N ALA A 242 -18.40 14.55 14.04
CA ALA A 242 -19.07 15.76 13.59
C ALA A 242 -19.89 15.51 12.31
N THR A 243 -19.36 14.72 11.36
CA THR A 243 -20.05 14.37 10.11
C THR A 243 -21.32 13.54 10.34
N VAL A 244 -21.32 12.64 11.33
CA VAL A 244 -22.47 11.75 11.64
C VAL A 244 -23.32 12.23 12.81
N VAL A 245 -23.22 13.51 13.20
CA VAL A 245 -23.86 14.04 14.43
C VAL A 245 -25.37 13.78 14.52
N HIS A 246 -26.07 13.71 13.39
CA HIS A 246 -27.50 13.41 13.33
C HIS A 246 -27.85 11.94 13.64
N HIS A 247 -26.84 11.06 13.69
CA HIS A 247 -26.94 9.65 14.05
C HIS A 247 -26.31 9.33 15.41
N ARG A 248 -26.03 10.34 16.25
CA ARG A 248 -25.30 10.18 17.52
C ARG A 248 -25.81 9.07 18.44
N ASP A 249 -27.11 8.75 18.40
CA ASP A 249 -27.71 7.71 19.25
C ASP A 249 -27.45 6.28 18.73
N ALA A 250 -27.05 6.14 17.46
CA ALA A 250 -26.72 4.87 16.82
C ALA A 250 -25.21 4.67 16.64
N VAL A 251 -24.39 5.70 16.90
CA VAL A 251 -22.95 5.70 16.59
C VAL A 251 -22.10 5.71 17.85
N SER A 252 -20.94 5.03 17.81
CA SER A 252 -19.87 5.18 18.80
C SER A 252 -18.51 5.27 18.11
N VAL A 253 -17.65 6.17 18.58
CA VAL A 253 -16.26 6.30 18.12
C VAL A 253 -15.30 5.55 19.04
N LEU A 254 -14.32 4.87 18.45
CA LEU A 254 -13.37 4.02 19.18
C LEU A 254 -11.97 4.20 18.63
N ALA A 255 -11.04 4.61 19.49
CA ALA A 255 -9.62 4.61 19.17
C ALA A 255 -9.14 3.16 18.99
N MET A 256 -8.75 2.77 17.78
CA MET A 256 -8.29 1.41 17.49
C MET A 256 -7.24 1.36 16.38
N GLU A 257 -6.32 0.40 16.51
CA GLU A 257 -5.32 0.10 15.49
C GLU A 257 -5.90 -0.84 14.43
N ALA A 258 -5.83 -0.44 13.16
CA ALA A 258 -6.36 -1.25 12.05
C ALA A 258 -5.64 -2.61 11.90
N LEU A 259 -4.38 -2.71 12.34
CA LEU A 259 -3.64 -3.98 12.33
C LEU A 259 -4.25 -5.02 13.29
N ASN A 260 -4.86 -4.58 14.40
CA ASN A 260 -5.41 -5.51 15.39
C ASN A 260 -6.68 -4.93 16.06
N PRO A 261 -7.81 -4.86 15.33
CA PRO A 261 -9.07 -4.38 15.88
C PRO A 261 -9.58 -5.28 17.00
N PHE A 262 -9.26 -6.57 17.00
CA PHE A 262 -9.64 -7.51 18.05
C PHE A 262 -9.14 -7.10 19.44
N ARG A 263 -7.95 -6.51 19.53
CA ARG A 263 -7.39 -6.05 20.81
C ARG A 263 -8.34 -5.08 21.54
N THR A 264 -8.95 -4.16 20.81
CA THR A 264 -9.92 -3.19 21.36
C THR A 264 -11.33 -3.79 21.45
N LEU A 265 -11.72 -4.63 20.50
CA LEU A 265 -13.10 -5.09 20.31
C LEU A 265 -13.37 -6.52 20.78
N SER A 266 -12.47 -7.14 21.55
CA SER A 266 -12.59 -8.56 21.96
C SER A 266 -13.91 -8.90 22.67
N PHE A 267 -14.56 -7.94 23.33
CA PHE A 267 -15.89 -8.10 23.94
C PHE A 267 -17.04 -8.27 22.91
N LEU A 268 -16.77 -7.96 21.65
CA LEU A 268 -17.65 -8.15 20.49
C LEU A 268 -17.28 -9.38 19.64
N ARG A 269 -16.44 -10.27 20.16
CA ARG A 269 -16.11 -11.54 19.49
C ARG A 269 -17.40 -12.25 19.04
N TYR A 270 -17.48 -12.56 17.75
CA TYR A 270 -18.62 -13.18 17.08
C TYR A 270 -19.96 -12.41 17.12
N LYS A 271 -19.93 -11.08 17.24
CA LYS A 271 -21.16 -10.26 17.34
C LYS A 271 -21.38 -9.29 16.18
N ILE A 272 -20.35 -8.93 15.43
CA ILE A 272 -20.45 -7.88 14.40
C ILE A 272 -20.97 -8.49 13.10
N LEU A 273 -22.11 -8.02 12.61
CA LEU A 273 -22.76 -8.55 11.40
C LEU A 273 -22.16 -7.97 10.11
N TYR A 274 -21.59 -6.77 10.18
CA TYR A 274 -21.00 -6.10 9.03
C TYR A 274 -19.77 -5.32 9.44
N ILE A 275 -18.64 -5.64 8.81
CA ILE A 275 -17.38 -4.89 8.97
C ILE A 275 -16.98 -4.33 7.61
N HIS A 276 -16.57 -3.07 7.59
CA HIS A 276 -16.18 -2.38 6.37
C HIS A 276 -14.85 -1.64 6.51
N LEU A 277 -14.05 -1.67 5.45
CA LEU A 277 -12.81 -0.90 5.31
C LEU A 277 -12.72 -0.26 3.92
N THR A 278 -12.14 0.93 3.82
CA THR A 278 -11.81 1.58 2.54
C THR A 278 -10.40 2.14 2.58
N ASN A 279 -9.58 1.77 1.58
CA ASN A 279 -8.21 2.27 1.41
C ASN A 279 -7.40 2.19 2.72
N VAL A 280 -7.59 1.09 3.45
CA VAL A 280 -6.85 0.82 4.68
C VAL A 280 -5.72 -0.14 4.37
N TYR A 281 -5.98 -1.23 3.64
CA TYR A 281 -5.01 -2.29 3.44
C TYR A 281 -3.86 -1.85 2.52
N ASP A 282 -4.11 -1.00 1.53
CA ASP A 282 -3.08 -0.36 0.70
C ASP A 282 -2.18 0.63 1.45
N ASN A 283 -2.58 1.05 2.66
CA ASN A 283 -1.85 1.95 3.53
C ASN A 283 -1.15 1.23 4.70
N LEU A 284 -1.16 -0.11 4.73
CA LEU A 284 -0.50 -0.91 5.77
C LEU A 284 0.88 -1.43 5.33
N PRO A 285 1.83 -1.61 6.27
CA PRO A 285 3.17 -2.12 5.94
C PRO A 285 3.17 -3.49 5.27
N TYR A 286 4.09 -3.69 4.33
CA TYR A 286 4.27 -4.95 3.61
C TYR A 286 5.75 -5.27 3.40
N ASP A 287 6.00 -6.54 3.09
CA ASP A 287 7.27 -7.01 2.51
C ASP A 287 7.06 -7.49 1.09
N GLU A 288 8.13 -7.60 0.32
CA GLU A 288 8.12 -8.19 -1.01
C GLU A 288 9.09 -9.35 -1.10
N LEU A 289 8.66 -10.38 -1.84
CA LEU A 289 9.52 -11.47 -2.27
C LEU A 289 9.73 -11.42 -3.77
N VAL A 290 10.90 -11.87 -4.20
CA VAL A 290 11.25 -12.06 -5.61
C VAL A 290 11.62 -13.52 -5.80
N ARG A 291 10.97 -14.20 -6.75
CA ARG A 291 11.38 -15.52 -7.25
C ARG A 291 12.19 -15.33 -8.53
N ARG A 292 13.44 -15.80 -8.53
CA ARG A 292 14.36 -15.77 -9.68
C ARG A 292 15.19 -17.03 -9.68
N ASP A 293 15.29 -17.68 -10.85
CA ASP A 293 16.21 -18.81 -11.06
C ASP A 293 16.03 -19.92 -10.00
N GLY A 294 14.79 -20.19 -9.61
CA GLY A 294 14.43 -21.19 -8.59
C GLY A 294 14.73 -20.81 -7.14
N ARG A 295 15.16 -19.57 -6.88
CA ARG A 295 15.45 -19.04 -5.54
C ARG A 295 14.49 -17.91 -5.16
N LEU A 296 14.29 -17.74 -3.86
CA LEU A 296 13.54 -16.62 -3.29
C LEU A 296 14.49 -15.60 -2.68
N TYR A 297 14.12 -14.34 -2.84
CA TYR A 297 14.82 -13.20 -2.29
C TYR A 297 13.83 -12.31 -1.54
N LEU A 298 14.18 -11.90 -0.34
CA LEU A 298 13.50 -10.81 0.36
C LEU A 298 13.99 -9.48 -0.22
N VAL A 299 13.04 -8.60 -0.54
CA VAL A 299 13.39 -7.20 -0.85
C VAL A 299 13.63 -6.48 0.46
N GLU A 300 14.83 -5.94 0.61
CA GLU A 300 15.14 -4.97 1.64
C GLU A 300 15.31 -3.59 1.00
N ALA A 301 14.95 -2.56 1.74
CA ALA A 301 15.06 -1.18 1.30
C ALA A 301 15.74 -0.31 2.35
N ARG A 302 16.38 0.76 1.88
CA ARG A 302 16.79 1.90 2.68
C ARG A 302 16.48 3.19 1.95
N ALA A 303 16.13 4.22 2.69
CA ALA A 303 15.76 5.51 2.19
C ALA A 303 16.93 6.49 2.20
N TYR A 304 16.86 7.39 1.24
CA TYR A 304 17.83 8.46 1.11
C TYR A 304 17.21 9.69 0.46
N LEU A 305 17.96 10.78 0.56
CA LEU A 305 17.78 11.98 -0.25
C LEU A 305 18.94 12.06 -1.25
N ALA A 306 18.65 12.38 -2.50
CA ALA A 306 19.69 12.80 -3.43
C ALA A 306 20.42 14.01 -2.84
N LYS A 307 21.75 14.08 -2.97
CA LYS A 307 22.57 15.10 -2.29
C LYS A 307 22.10 16.51 -2.59
N GLU A 308 21.77 16.83 -3.83
CA GLU A 308 21.30 18.16 -4.21
C GLU A 308 19.97 18.50 -3.54
N ALA A 309 19.08 17.52 -3.34
CA ALA A 309 17.84 17.72 -2.61
C ALA A 309 18.10 17.90 -1.12
N ALA A 310 19.01 17.10 -0.54
CA ALA A 310 19.40 17.20 0.86
C ALA A 310 20.03 18.57 1.17
N GLU A 311 20.92 19.07 0.30
CA GLU A 311 21.56 20.39 0.44
C GLU A 311 20.55 21.54 0.37
N ARG A 312 19.59 21.48 -0.57
CA ARG A 312 18.51 22.48 -0.65
C ARG A 312 17.63 22.47 0.60
N ILE A 313 17.14 21.29 1.01
CA ILE A 313 16.29 21.15 2.20
C ILE A 313 17.05 21.63 3.46
N ALA A 314 18.31 21.24 3.60
CA ALA A 314 19.17 21.70 4.70
C ALA A 314 19.26 23.23 4.74
N ALA A 315 19.51 23.87 3.60
CA ALA A 315 19.61 25.33 3.49
C ALA A 315 18.28 26.03 3.79
N ASP A 316 17.19 25.61 3.15
CA ASP A 316 15.86 26.24 3.27
C ASP A 316 15.34 26.21 4.72
N PHE A 317 15.61 25.11 5.42
CA PHE A 317 15.13 24.87 6.77
C PHE A 317 16.15 25.23 7.87
N GLY A 318 17.37 25.63 7.51
CA GLY A 318 18.41 26.02 8.46
C GLY A 318 18.94 24.84 9.28
N VAL A 319 18.92 23.64 8.68
CA VAL A 319 19.40 22.40 9.29
C VAL A 319 20.76 22.07 8.68
N GLY A 320 21.76 21.70 9.48
CA GLY A 320 23.05 21.26 8.94
C GLY A 320 22.92 19.94 8.17
N LEU A 321 23.60 19.79 7.03
CA LEU A 321 23.52 18.59 6.19
C LEU A 321 23.83 17.29 6.96
N THR A 322 24.83 17.32 7.84
CA THR A 322 25.21 16.19 8.71
C THR A 322 24.17 15.90 9.80
N GLY A 323 23.33 16.87 10.14
CA GLY A 323 22.24 16.73 11.11
C GLY A 323 20.90 16.36 10.48
N LEU A 324 20.78 16.38 9.14
CA LEU A 324 19.51 16.25 8.44
C LEU A 324 18.79 14.94 8.77
N ALA A 325 19.48 13.80 8.68
CA ALA A 325 18.90 12.49 9.00
C ALA A 325 18.35 12.42 10.44
N ARG A 326 19.09 12.98 11.40
CA ARG A 326 18.64 13.07 12.80
C ARG A 326 17.39 13.95 12.93
N THR A 327 17.35 15.08 12.23
CA THR A 327 16.17 15.95 12.24
C THR A 327 14.95 15.26 11.62
N VAL A 328 15.14 14.48 10.56
CA VAL A 328 14.07 13.65 9.98
C VAL A 328 13.59 12.58 10.96
N SER A 329 14.48 11.89 11.66
CA SER A 329 14.08 10.94 12.73
C SER A 329 13.23 11.63 13.80
N ARG A 330 13.67 12.80 14.28
CA ARG A 330 12.90 13.58 15.26
C ARG A 330 11.54 14.02 14.72
N LEU A 331 11.45 14.46 13.47
CA LEU A 331 10.18 14.79 12.81
C LEU A 331 9.21 13.61 12.90
N LEU A 332 9.69 12.39 12.61
CA LEU A 332 8.88 11.18 12.61
C LEU A 332 8.47 10.74 14.03
N GLU A 333 9.30 11.02 15.03
CA GLU A 333 9.05 10.66 16.43
C GLU A 333 8.08 11.62 17.13
N VAL A 334 8.25 12.94 16.95
CA VAL A 334 7.52 13.95 17.75
C VAL A 334 6.63 14.87 16.91
N GLY A 335 6.71 14.81 15.58
CA GLY A 335 5.89 15.61 14.67
C GLY A 335 6.58 16.87 14.13
N PRO A 336 5.86 17.69 13.34
CA PRO A 336 6.43 18.82 12.60
C PRO A 336 7.01 19.95 13.48
N ASP A 337 6.62 20.02 14.76
CA ASP A 337 7.10 21.03 15.71
C ASP A 337 8.61 20.99 15.99
N VAL A 338 9.33 20.01 15.44
CA VAL A 338 10.81 19.92 15.53
C VAL A 338 11.55 21.09 14.86
N ILE A 339 10.93 21.77 13.90
CA ILE A 339 11.53 22.88 13.17
C ILE A 339 10.62 24.11 13.22
N GLY A 340 10.95 25.05 14.10
CA GLY A 340 10.29 26.35 14.16
C GLY A 340 8.83 26.25 14.61
N ASP A 341 7.94 26.99 13.94
CA ASP A 341 6.50 26.88 14.14
C ASP A 341 5.90 25.74 13.31
N GLY A 342 4.63 25.39 13.58
CA GLY A 342 3.96 24.28 12.91
C GLY A 342 3.88 24.41 11.38
N GLY A 343 3.87 25.63 10.83
CA GLY A 343 3.87 25.85 9.37
C GLY A 343 5.23 25.52 8.76
N ARG A 344 6.31 26.04 9.36
CA ARG A 344 7.68 25.72 8.93
C ARG A 344 7.98 24.22 9.05
N GLY A 345 7.51 23.60 10.12
CA GLY A 345 7.61 22.17 10.36
C GLY A 345 6.91 21.31 9.30
N ALA A 346 5.66 21.66 8.97
CA ALA A 346 4.90 20.98 7.93
C ALA A 346 5.54 21.15 6.53
N ALA A 347 6.06 22.35 6.21
CA ALA A 347 6.79 22.59 4.97
C ALA A 347 8.07 21.74 4.87
N PHE A 348 8.83 21.61 5.98
CA PHE A 348 10.01 20.72 6.02
C PHE A 348 9.63 19.27 5.76
N TRP A 349 8.59 18.80 6.45
CA TRP A 349 8.08 17.45 6.28
C TRP A 349 7.71 17.16 4.83
N ARG A 350 6.95 18.05 4.19
CA ARG A 350 6.57 17.91 2.78
C ARG A 350 7.78 17.87 1.85
N ALA A 351 8.75 18.76 2.05
CA ALA A 351 9.95 18.80 1.23
C ALA A 351 10.76 17.49 1.33
N VAL A 352 10.92 16.95 2.54
CA VAL A 352 11.58 15.64 2.75
C VAL A 352 10.78 14.51 2.11
N TRP A 353 9.47 14.47 2.33
CA TRP A 353 8.59 13.45 1.77
C TRP A 353 8.60 13.44 0.23
N GLU A 354 8.61 14.60 -0.41
CA GLU A 354 8.70 14.70 -1.87
C GLU A 354 10.05 14.18 -2.38
N ALA A 355 11.13 14.49 -1.67
CA ALA A 355 12.50 14.16 -2.06
C ALA A 355 12.93 12.73 -1.75
N VAL A 356 12.34 12.05 -0.75
CA VAL A 356 12.80 10.72 -0.32
C VAL A 356 12.71 9.69 -1.45
N ARG A 357 13.76 8.88 -1.60
CA ARG A 357 13.82 7.75 -2.53
C ARG A 357 14.26 6.49 -1.77
N LEU A 358 14.00 5.33 -2.36
CA LEU A 358 14.38 4.04 -1.80
C LEU A 358 15.44 3.38 -2.70
N GLU A 359 16.51 2.94 -2.06
CA GLU A 359 17.41 1.95 -2.64
C GLU A 359 16.96 0.56 -2.17
N GLU A 360 16.89 -0.38 -3.11
CA GLU A 360 16.46 -1.74 -2.85
C GLU A 360 17.62 -2.73 -3.07
N ARG A 361 17.68 -3.77 -2.26
CA ARG A 361 18.52 -4.96 -2.47
C ARG A 361 17.71 -6.24 -2.37
N LEU A 362 18.23 -7.30 -2.98
CA LEU A 362 17.60 -8.63 -2.97
C LEU A 362 18.40 -9.55 -2.06
N VAL A 363 17.87 -9.91 -0.90
CA VAL A 363 18.56 -10.82 0.04
C VAL A 363 18.07 -12.23 -0.18
N ALA A 364 18.96 -13.13 -0.62
CA ALA A 364 18.61 -14.53 -0.87
C ALA A 364 18.18 -15.22 0.43
N LEU A 365 17.10 -15.97 0.35
CA LEU A 365 16.65 -16.86 1.41
C LEU A 365 17.27 -18.25 1.18
N ASP A 366 17.87 -18.82 2.22
CA ASP A 366 18.41 -20.19 2.17
C ASP A 366 17.27 -21.22 2.21
N ASP A 367 16.17 -20.88 2.90
CA ASP A 367 15.00 -21.72 3.07
C ASP A 367 13.71 -20.90 3.14
N LEU A 368 12.58 -21.50 2.76
CA LEU A 368 11.28 -20.84 2.76
C LEU A 368 10.81 -20.43 4.16
N ALA A 369 11.22 -21.16 5.20
CA ALA A 369 10.93 -20.83 6.59
C ALA A 369 11.57 -19.50 7.06
N GLN A 370 12.54 -18.96 6.30
CA GLN A 370 13.12 -17.65 6.56
C GLN A 370 12.25 -16.50 6.01
N ALA A 371 11.24 -16.79 5.18
CA ALA A 371 10.35 -15.77 4.68
C ALA A 371 9.58 -15.11 5.83
N PRO A 372 9.49 -13.77 5.90
CA PRO A 372 8.86 -13.07 7.01
C PRO A 372 7.33 -13.07 6.88
N LEU A 373 6.73 -14.25 6.99
CA LEU A 373 5.30 -14.44 6.81
C LEU A 373 4.49 -13.67 7.87
N PRO A 374 3.35 -13.05 7.49
CA PRO A 374 2.45 -12.41 8.45
C PRO A 374 1.84 -13.40 9.45
N PRO A 375 1.32 -12.91 10.58
CA PRO A 375 0.52 -13.72 11.48
C PRO A 375 -0.63 -14.43 10.74
N GLY A 376 -0.80 -15.72 11.02
CA GLY A 376 -1.80 -16.56 10.34
C GLY A 376 -1.32 -17.19 9.02
N LEU A 377 -0.11 -16.85 8.56
CA LEU A 377 0.55 -17.52 7.45
C LEU A 377 1.74 -18.35 7.95
N ASP A 378 1.85 -19.56 7.41
CA ASP A 378 2.96 -20.47 7.61
C ASP A 378 3.57 -20.86 6.26
N GLN A 379 4.69 -21.57 6.31
CA GLN A 379 5.44 -21.98 5.13
C GLN A 379 4.56 -22.62 4.06
N SER A 380 3.65 -23.51 4.44
CA SER A 380 2.84 -24.25 3.48
C SER A 380 1.87 -23.36 2.70
N HIS A 381 1.41 -22.23 3.27
CA HIS A 381 0.61 -21.28 2.52
C HIS A 381 1.42 -20.58 1.42
N LEU A 382 2.70 -20.30 1.71
CA LEU A 382 3.60 -19.72 0.72
C LEU A 382 3.94 -20.75 -0.36
N GLU A 383 4.10 -22.02 -0.02
CA GLU A 383 4.27 -23.12 -0.99
C GLU A 383 3.07 -23.22 -1.93
N ASP A 384 1.85 -23.23 -1.38
CA ASP A 384 0.60 -23.25 -2.16
C ASP A 384 0.54 -22.05 -3.12
N LEU A 385 0.84 -20.84 -2.62
CA LEU A 385 0.88 -19.63 -3.44
C LEU A 385 1.94 -19.71 -4.56
N LEU A 386 3.13 -20.24 -4.25
CA LEU A 386 4.24 -20.36 -5.19
C LEU A 386 4.03 -21.45 -6.23
N ALA A 387 3.23 -22.47 -5.94
CA ALA A 387 2.86 -23.51 -6.90
C ALA A 387 2.03 -22.95 -8.07
N GLU A 388 1.20 -21.94 -7.80
CA GLU A 388 0.40 -21.23 -8.81
C GLU A 388 1.10 -19.97 -9.35
N ALA A 389 2.21 -19.57 -8.74
CA ALA A 389 2.93 -18.37 -9.13
C ALA A 389 3.84 -18.59 -10.34
N PRO A 390 4.08 -17.55 -11.15
CA PRO A 390 5.09 -17.62 -12.19
C PRO A 390 6.50 -17.87 -11.64
N GLU A 391 7.34 -18.59 -12.42
CA GLU A 391 8.75 -18.87 -12.04
C GLU A 391 9.58 -17.61 -11.80
N ASP A 392 9.32 -16.56 -12.58
CA ASP A 392 9.92 -15.24 -12.42
C ASP A 392 8.83 -14.23 -12.03
N VAL A 393 8.75 -13.91 -10.74
CA VAL A 393 7.75 -12.99 -10.18
C VAL A 393 8.32 -12.16 -9.02
N ARG A 394 7.89 -10.91 -8.88
CA ARG A 394 8.05 -10.08 -7.67
C ARG A 394 6.65 -9.81 -7.13
N PHE A 395 6.41 -10.10 -5.86
CA PHE A 395 5.07 -10.03 -5.27
C PHE A 395 5.11 -9.58 -3.81
N HIS A 396 3.98 -9.07 -3.33
CA HIS A 396 3.84 -8.58 -1.97
C HIS A 396 3.41 -9.71 -1.04
N LEU A 397 3.94 -9.72 0.19
CA LEU A 397 3.41 -10.52 1.31
C LEU A 397 2.28 -9.80 2.05
N SER A 398 2.05 -8.51 1.76
CA SER A 398 0.95 -7.68 2.29
C SER A 398 0.71 -7.88 3.79
N ARG A 399 1.81 -7.87 4.56
CA ARG A 399 1.84 -8.33 5.95
C ARG A 399 0.78 -7.68 6.81
N GLY A 400 0.70 -6.35 6.78
CA GLY A 400 -0.25 -5.60 7.60
C GLY A 400 -1.71 -5.84 7.20
N ALA A 401 -2.01 -6.00 5.91
CA ALA A 401 -3.34 -6.36 5.44
C ALA A 401 -3.75 -7.76 5.92
N ALA A 402 -2.85 -8.74 5.83
CA ALA A 402 -3.10 -10.09 6.33
C ALA A 402 -3.29 -10.11 7.86
N GLU A 403 -2.46 -9.38 8.61
CA GLU A 403 -2.59 -9.26 10.07
C GLU A 403 -3.93 -8.61 10.46
N SER A 404 -4.28 -7.48 9.82
CA SER A 404 -5.56 -6.81 10.01
C SER A 404 -6.73 -7.75 9.71
N PHE A 405 -6.68 -8.45 8.59
CA PHE A 405 -7.70 -9.40 8.17
C PHE A 405 -7.90 -10.52 9.21
N VAL A 406 -6.83 -11.23 9.59
CA VAL A 406 -6.89 -12.33 10.57
C VAL A 406 -7.40 -11.84 11.93
N ASN A 407 -6.98 -10.65 12.36
CA ASN A 407 -7.46 -10.05 13.61
C ASN A 407 -8.89 -9.49 13.49
N THR A 408 -9.45 -9.36 12.29
CA THR A 408 -10.83 -8.91 12.11
C THR A 408 -11.81 -10.08 12.14
N LEU A 409 -11.44 -11.24 11.57
CA LEU A 409 -12.34 -12.39 11.43
C LEU A 409 -13.01 -12.84 12.74
N PRO A 410 -12.34 -12.90 13.91
CA PRO A 410 -12.97 -13.32 15.17
C PRO A 410 -14.08 -12.38 15.67
N LEU A 411 -14.18 -11.16 15.14
CA LEU A 411 -15.25 -10.21 15.49
C LEU A 411 -16.55 -10.50 14.73
N LEU A 412 -16.46 -11.15 13.57
CA LEU A 412 -17.61 -11.43 12.71
C LEU A 412 -18.55 -12.42 13.38
N HIS A 413 -19.83 -12.04 13.44
CA HIS A 413 -20.91 -12.97 13.68
C HIS A 413 -20.85 -14.11 12.64
N PRO A 414 -21.25 -15.36 12.96
CA PRO A 414 -21.18 -16.49 12.01
C PRO A 414 -21.94 -16.30 10.69
N ARG A 415 -22.92 -15.38 10.68
CA ARG A 415 -23.68 -14.97 9.49
C ARG A 415 -23.23 -13.63 8.92
N GLY A 416 -22.34 -12.93 9.60
CA GLY A 416 -21.83 -11.62 9.19
C GLY A 416 -20.82 -11.74 8.06
N TYR A 417 -20.45 -10.57 7.51
CA TYR A 417 -19.45 -10.49 6.47
C TYR A 417 -18.54 -9.28 6.65
N LEU A 418 -17.36 -9.41 6.07
CA LEU A 418 -16.37 -8.34 5.94
C LEU A 418 -16.34 -7.87 4.48
N GLN A 419 -16.33 -6.56 4.28
CA GLN A 419 -16.18 -5.91 2.99
C GLN A 419 -14.98 -4.95 3.02
N VAL A 420 -14.05 -5.09 2.09
CA VAL A 420 -12.88 -4.20 1.98
C VAL A 420 -12.80 -3.62 0.58
N GLN A 421 -12.87 -2.30 0.46
CA GLN A 421 -12.69 -1.59 -0.81
C GLN A 421 -11.25 -1.09 -0.92
N ASP A 422 -10.47 -1.69 -1.83
CA ASP A 422 -9.03 -1.44 -1.92
C ASP A 422 -8.47 -1.83 -3.31
N ILE A 423 -7.17 -1.68 -3.53
CA ILE A 423 -6.46 -2.07 -4.75
C ILE A 423 -5.80 -3.45 -4.60
N PHE A 424 -6.49 -4.50 -5.05
CA PHE A 424 -6.05 -5.87 -4.91
C PHE A 424 -5.40 -6.43 -6.19
N VAL A 425 -4.35 -7.23 -6.00
CA VAL A 425 -3.84 -8.18 -6.99
C VAL A 425 -4.53 -9.52 -6.74
N THR A 426 -5.45 -9.92 -7.62
CA THR A 426 -6.37 -11.05 -7.32
C THR A 426 -5.84 -12.42 -7.74
N SER A 427 -4.75 -12.43 -8.50
CA SER A 427 -4.00 -13.61 -8.97
C SER A 427 -2.50 -13.32 -9.03
N MET A 428 -1.65 -14.34 -8.87
CA MET A 428 -0.19 -14.14 -8.90
C MET A 428 0.32 -13.71 -10.28
N ASP A 429 -0.37 -14.07 -11.36
CA ASP A 429 0.00 -13.69 -12.73
C ASP A 429 -0.16 -12.19 -12.99
N GLU A 430 -1.07 -11.51 -12.30
CA GLU A 430 -1.23 -10.05 -12.38
C GLU A 430 0.03 -9.25 -11.96
N TYR A 431 0.93 -9.85 -11.17
CA TYR A 431 2.22 -9.22 -10.82
C TYR A 431 3.17 -9.09 -12.02
N ARG A 432 2.97 -9.86 -13.10
CA ARG A 432 3.76 -9.75 -14.34
C ARG A 432 3.35 -8.56 -15.23
N HIS A 433 2.20 -7.96 -14.93
CA HIS A 433 1.56 -6.99 -15.81
C HIS A 433 1.88 -5.53 -15.47
N GLY A 434 2.64 -5.26 -14.41
CA GLY A 434 3.05 -3.90 -14.08
C GLY A 434 3.52 -3.69 -12.66
N PHE A 435 3.92 -2.46 -12.38
CA PHE A 435 4.40 -2.04 -11.06
C PHE A 435 3.25 -1.92 -10.05
N ARG A 436 3.44 -2.51 -8.87
CA ARG A 436 2.41 -2.66 -7.82
C ARG A 436 2.69 -1.90 -6.53
N GLY A 437 3.69 -1.01 -6.52
CA GLY A 437 4.01 -0.19 -5.35
C GLY A 437 5.43 -0.41 -4.82
N PRO A 438 5.89 0.47 -3.90
CA PRO A 438 5.09 1.53 -3.28
C PRO A 438 5.03 2.80 -4.14
N GLY A 439 3.90 3.50 -4.08
CA GLY A 439 3.69 4.85 -4.62
C GLY A 439 3.55 5.89 -3.51
N LYS A 440 3.66 7.18 -3.88
CA LYS A 440 3.32 8.30 -3.00
C LYS A 440 1.99 8.88 -3.44
N LEU A 441 1.05 9.00 -2.51
CA LEU A 441 -0.25 9.61 -2.73
C LEU A 441 -0.44 10.75 -1.74
N ASP A 442 -0.23 11.97 -2.22
CA ASP A 442 -0.14 13.15 -1.36
C ASP A 442 0.94 12.95 -0.28
N GLY A 443 0.60 12.84 1.01
CA GLY A 443 1.53 12.51 2.10
C GLY A 443 1.55 11.03 2.53
N SER A 444 0.77 10.16 1.88
CA SER A 444 0.62 8.75 2.26
C SER A 444 1.38 7.79 1.33
N VAL A 445 1.72 6.63 1.86
CA VAL A 445 2.17 5.47 1.07
C VAL A 445 0.94 4.77 0.51
N VAL A 446 0.99 4.38 -0.76
CA VAL A 446 -0.03 3.52 -1.39
C VAL A 446 0.64 2.32 -2.02
N SER A 447 0.13 1.12 -1.75
CA SER A 447 0.63 -0.12 -2.34
C SER A 447 -0.46 -1.12 -2.62
N TRP A 448 -0.29 -1.96 -3.63
CA TRP A 448 -1.28 -2.98 -3.92
C TRP A 448 -1.26 -4.11 -2.88
N VAL A 449 -2.43 -4.67 -2.63
CA VAL A 449 -2.63 -5.74 -1.66
C VAL A 449 -2.67 -7.08 -2.38
N ASN A 450 -1.92 -8.07 -1.91
CA ASN A 450 -1.94 -9.43 -2.46
C ASN A 450 -3.24 -10.15 -2.07
N GLY A 451 -4.27 -10.01 -2.92
CA GLY A 451 -5.57 -10.64 -2.72
C GLY A 451 -5.52 -12.16 -2.87
N ALA A 452 -4.63 -12.70 -3.71
CA ALA A 452 -4.42 -14.14 -3.81
C ALA A 452 -3.93 -14.74 -2.48
N LEU A 453 -3.01 -14.05 -1.80
CA LEU A 453 -2.56 -14.42 -0.47
C LEU A 453 -3.69 -14.32 0.57
N LEU A 454 -4.46 -13.22 0.59
CA LEU A 454 -5.59 -13.09 1.51
C LEU A 454 -6.65 -14.18 1.32
N ARG A 455 -6.85 -14.66 0.08
CA ARG A 455 -7.72 -15.81 -0.19
C ARG A 455 -7.20 -17.10 0.45
N ALA A 456 -5.90 -17.36 0.38
CA ALA A 456 -5.29 -18.51 1.04
C ALA A 456 -5.43 -18.42 2.58
N VAL A 457 -5.20 -17.23 3.15
CA VAL A 457 -5.41 -16.95 4.58
C VAL A 457 -6.85 -17.22 4.99
N GLY A 458 -7.82 -16.64 4.27
CA GLY A 458 -9.24 -16.82 4.56
C GLY A 458 -9.66 -18.27 4.49
N ALA A 459 -9.24 -19.00 3.45
CA ALA A 459 -9.57 -20.40 3.26
C ALA A 459 -9.14 -21.27 4.45
N ARG A 460 -7.94 -21.04 5.00
CA ARG A 460 -7.44 -21.77 6.18
C ARG A 460 -8.12 -21.34 7.48
N ALA A 461 -8.55 -20.08 7.57
CA ALA A 461 -9.35 -19.58 8.68
C ALA A 461 -10.82 -20.04 8.64
N GLY A 462 -11.24 -20.79 7.61
CA GLY A 462 -12.62 -21.25 7.46
C GLY A 462 -13.55 -20.22 6.81
N TYR A 463 -13.01 -19.33 5.97
CA TYR A 463 -13.75 -18.29 5.27
C TYR A 463 -13.52 -18.37 3.76
N ASP A 464 -14.54 -17.99 3.00
CA ASP A 464 -14.42 -17.75 1.56
C ASP A 464 -14.11 -16.29 1.30
N VAL A 465 -13.20 -16.04 0.36
CA VAL A 465 -12.75 -14.69 -0.02
C VAL A 465 -12.94 -14.49 -1.51
N HIS A 466 -13.78 -13.52 -1.86
CA HIS A 466 -14.12 -13.18 -3.23
C HIS A 466 -13.76 -11.73 -3.54
N PHE A 467 -13.43 -11.45 -4.79
CA PHE A 467 -13.12 -10.11 -5.27
C PHE A 467 -14.09 -9.73 -6.39
N ALA A 468 -14.65 -8.53 -6.31
CA ALA A 468 -15.46 -7.95 -7.38
C ALA A 468 -14.87 -6.58 -7.79
N PRO A 469 -14.83 -6.25 -9.09
CA PRO A 469 -14.35 -4.94 -9.53
C PRO A 469 -15.30 -3.83 -9.06
N PHE A 470 -14.74 -2.65 -8.72
CA PHE A 470 -15.55 -1.47 -8.40
C PHE A 470 -16.17 -0.88 -9.69
N ARG A 471 -17.39 -1.32 -10.00
CA ARG A 471 -18.09 -1.01 -11.27
C ARG A 471 -18.67 0.39 -11.38
N TYR A 472 -18.76 1.14 -10.28
CA TYR A 472 -19.46 2.43 -10.25
C TYR A 472 -18.63 3.59 -10.85
N ARG A 473 -17.32 3.39 -11.01
CA ARG A 473 -16.43 4.34 -11.69
C ARG A 473 -15.68 3.64 -12.82
N PRO A 474 -15.91 4.04 -14.10
CA PRO A 474 -15.11 3.53 -15.21
C PRO A 474 -13.61 3.72 -14.96
N ALA A 475 -12.83 2.70 -15.34
CA ALA A 475 -11.37 2.67 -15.15
C ALA A 475 -10.87 2.67 -13.69
N SER A 476 -11.74 2.48 -12.69
CA SER A 476 -11.28 2.29 -11.32
C SER A 476 -10.41 1.04 -11.21
N ARG A 477 -9.29 1.16 -10.49
CA ARG A 477 -8.45 0.03 -10.08
C ARG A 477 -8.91 -0.58 -8.75
N THR A 478 -9.86 0.07 -8.07
CA THR A 478 -10.44 -0.42 -6.83
C THR A 478 -11.25 -1.68 -7.11
N SER A 479 -11.15 -2.62 -6.19
CA SER A 479 -11.96 -3.83 -6.12
C SER A 479 -12.45 -4.01 -4.70
N ILE A 480 -13.48 -4.82 -4.55
CA ILE A 480 -14.13 -5.09 -3.28
C ILE A 480 -13.86 -6.53 -2.93
N LEU A 481 -13.15 -6.74 -1.83
CA LEU A 481 -13.02 -8.03 -1.17
C LEU A 481 -14.28 -8.26 -0.33
N TYR A 482 -14.87 -9.43 -0.48
CA TYR A 482 -15.96 -9.94 0.34
C TYR A 482 -15.50 -11.19 1.08
N THR A 483 -15.85 -11.31 2.35
CA THR A 483 -15.51 -12.49 3.16
C THR A 483 -16.67 -12.95 4.00
N THR A 484 -16.97 -14.26 3.91
CA THR A 484 -18.02 -14.96 4.65
C THR A 484 -17.47 -16.26 5.22
N GLN A 485 -18.01 -16.71 6.36
CA GLN A 485 -17.64 -18.01 6.91
C GLN A 485 -18.09 -19.13 5.97
N ARG A 486 -17.27 -20.16 5.78
CA ARG A 486 -17.62 -21.37 5.03
C ARG A 486 -18.73 -22.13 5.75
N ASP A 487 -19.70 -22.61 4.97
CA ASP A 487 -20.78 -23.47 5.45
C ASP A 487 -20.28 -24.85 5.92
#